data_AF-A0A850QA20-F1
#
_entry.id   AF-A0A850QA20-F1
#
_cell.length_a   1.000
_cell.length_b   1.000
_cell.length_c   1.000
_cell.angle_alpha   90.00
_cell.angle_beta   90.00
_cell.angle_gamma   90.00
#
_symmetry.space_group_name_H-M   'P 1'
#
loop_
_entity.id
_entity.type
_entity.pdbx_description
1 polymer ?
#
loop_
_entity_poly.entity_id
_entity_poly.type
_entity_poly.pdbx_seq_one_letter_code
_entity_poly.pdbx_strand_id
1 'polypeptide(L)'
;YTLTQDDVDAGTVSNLATVTASSPSGTGDVTDISSATGTGDAATETTLTRAPALTVTKAVAHTDADSDGVVSLGDTLTYTITAENSGNTTLTGLTLSDDFQRSGGTALTATLSV
;
A
#
# COMPACT_ATOMS: atom_id res chain seq x y z
N TYR A 1 13.41 4.18 -17.65
CA TYR A 1 12.51 4.75 -16.63
C TYR A 1 12.40 3.74 -15.50
N THR A 2 12.39 4.19 -14.26
CA THR A 2 12.23 3.33 -13.08
C THR A 2 10.87 3.66 -12.47
N LEU A 3 10.04 2.63 -12.24
CA LEU A 3 8.73 2.81 -11.61
C LEU A 3 8.88 3.40 -10.20
N THR A 4 7.96 4.30 -9.87
CA THR A 4 7.76 4.89 -8.55
C THR A 4 6.51 4.32 -7.90
N GLN A 5 6.30 4.61 -6.61
CA GLN A 5 5.08 4.19 -5.93
C GLN A 5 3.83 4.82 -6.56
N ASP A 6 3.92 6.09 -6.98
CA ASP A 6 2.81 6.79 -7.62
C ASP A 6 2.35 6.10 -8.91
N ASP A 7 3.29 5.51 -9.67
CA ASP A 7 2.95 4.74 -10.88
C ASP A 7 2.22 3.45 -10.53
N VAL A 8 2.70 2.72 -9.52
CA VAL A 8 2.06 1.47 -9.07
C VAL A 8 0.66 1.77 -8.53
N ASP A 9 0.49 2.86 -7.79
CA ASP A 9 -0.80 3.31 -7.27
C ASP A 9 -1.74 3.71 -8.41
N ALA A 10 -1.24 4.45 -9.41
CA ALA A 10 -1.98 4.78 -10.64
C ALA A 10 -2.37 3.52 -11.44
N GLY A 11 -1.54 2.48 -11.40
CA GLY A 11 -1.80 1.17 -11.98
C GLY A 11 -1.56 1.08 -13.49
N THR A 12 -1.09 2.14 -14.13
CA THR A 12 -0.71 2.15 -15.55
C THR A 12 0.32 3.23 -15.82
N VAL A 13 1.28 2.94 -16.70
CA VAL A 13 2.22 3.92 -17.26
C VAL A 13 1.98 4.04 -18.76
N SER A 14 1.85 5.26 -19.24
CA SER A 14 1.59 5.61 -20.64
C SER A 14 2.85 6.22 -21.27
N ASN A 15 3.23 5.77 -22.47
CA ASN A 15 4.33 6.35 -23.22
C ASN A 15 3.97 6.52 -24.70
N LEU A 16 4.27 7.69 -25.27
CA LEU A 16 4.00 8.03 -26.67
C LEU A 16 5.28 8.56 -27.32
N ALA A 17 5.67 7.98 -28.45
CA ALA A 17 6.76 8.50 -29.27
C ALA A 17 6.20 9.16 -30.53
N THR A 18 6.80 10.28 -30.92
CA THR A 18 6.51 10.97 -32.19
C THR A 18 7.81 11.15 -32.94
N VAL A 19 7.80 10.80 -34.23
CA VAL A 19 8.95 10.98 -35.11
C VAL A 19 8.54 11.87 -36.27
N THR A 20 9.37 12.85 -36.59
CA THR A 20 9.23 13.67 -37.79
C THR A 20 10.47 13.50 -38.65
N ALA A 21 10.27 13.26 -39.94
CA ALA A 21 11.34 13.14 -40.91
C ALA A 21 11.18 14.18 -42.01
N SER A 22 12.27 14.89 -42.31
CA SER A 22 12.25 15.90 -43.35
C SER A 22 12.38 15.29 -44.74
N SER A 23 11.63 15.86 -45.68
CA SER A 23 11.72 15.44 -47.08
C SER A 23 13.01 15.96 -47.73
N PRO A 24 13.61 15.23 -48.70
CA PRO A 24 14.80 15.70 -49.40
C PRO A 24 14.63 17.04 -50.15
N SER A 25 13.40 17.43 -50.49
CA SER A 25 13.11 18.74 -51.13
C SER A 25 12.94 19.88 -50.14
N GLY A 26 13.01 19.61 -48.83
CA GLY A 26 12.77 20.60 -47.77
C GLY A 26 11.31 21.03 -47.64
N THR A 27 10.39 20.29 -48.27
CA THR A 27 8.94 20.52 -48.25
C THR A 27 8.21 19.18 -48.13
N GLY A 28 7.16 19.12 -47.30
CA GLY A 28 6.37 17.90 -47.11
C GLY A 28 6.98 16.91 -46.12
N ASP A 29 7.44 17.41 -44.97
CA ASP A 29 7.88 16.58 -43.84
C ASP A 29 6.73 15.66 -43.38
N VAL A 30 7.08 14.45 -42.97
CA VAL A 30 6.13 13.45 -42.48
C VAL A 30 6.30 13.27 -40.99
N THR A 31 5.18 13.10 -40.29
CA THR A 31 5.14 12.77 -38.87
C THR A 31 4.41 11.47 -38.69
N ASP A 32 4.93 10.64 -37.80
CA ASP A 32 4.28 9.41 -37.34
C ASP A 32 4.27 9.38 -35.81
N ILE A 33 3.21 8.80 -35.24
CA ILE A 33 3.05 8.63 -33.80
C ILE A 33 3.01 7.13 -33.53
N SER A 34 3.79 6.68 -32.55
CA SER A 34 3.84 5.27 -32.18
C SER A 34 2.46 4.73 -31.82
N SER A 35 2.26 3.44 -32.04
CA SER A 35 1.18 2.66 -31.44
C SER A 35 1.64 1.26 -31.08
N ALA A 36 1.02 0.67 -30.05
CA ALA A 36 1.36 -0.68 -29.59
C ALA A 36 1.05 -1.77 -30.64
N THR A 37 0.16 -1.49 -31.59
CA THR A 37 -0.25 -2.41 -32.66
C THR A 37 0.48 -2.17 -33.97
N GLY A 38 1.28 -1.09 -34.07
CA GLY A 38 1.96 -0.68 -35.30
C GLY A 38 1.04 -0.03 -36.35
N THR A 39 -0.22 0.23 -36.02
CA THR A 39 -1.17 0.94 -36.88
C THR A 39 -1.98 1.96 -36.09
N GLY A 40 -2.07 3.19 -36.60
CA GLY A 40 -2.73 4.31 -35.94
C GLY A 40 -1.83 4.97 -34.88
N ASP A 41 -2.39 5.98 -34.20
CA ASP A 41 -1.67 6.87 -33.30
C ASP A 41 -2.24 6.72 -31.88
N ALA A 42 -1.55 6.00 -31.00
CA ALA A 42 -2.02 5.77 -29.63
C ALA A 42 -0.86 5.48 -28.68
N ALA A 43 -0.98 5.93 -27.44
CA ALA A 43 0.04 5.65 -26.45
C ALA A 43 0.19 4.13 -26.21
N THR A 44 1.41 3.72 -25.92
CA THR A 44 1.70 2.37 -25.46
C THR A 44 1.47 2.35 -23.94
N GLU A 45 0.39 1.69 -23.53
CA GLU A 45 0.02 1.54 -22.14
C GLU A 45 0.64 0.28 -21.53
N THR A 46 1.26 0.43 -20.36
CA THR A 46 1.75 -0.70 -19.56
C THR A 46 0.95 -0.77 -18.28
N THR A 47 0.05 -1.75 -18.18
CA THR A 47 -0.72 -1.98 -16.95
C THR A 47 0.17 -2.58 -15.86
N LEU A 48 0.08 -2.03 -14.65
CA LEU A 48 0.80 -2.48 -13.48
C LEU A 48 -0.15 -3.25 -12.55
N THR A 49 0.28 -4.42 -12.10
CA THR A 49 -0.53 -5.24 -11.19
C THR A 49 -0.47 -4.68 -9.78
N ARG A 50 -1.63 -4.26 -9.26
CA ARG A 50 -1.79 -3.90 -7.85
C ARG A 50 -2.14 -5.12 -7.02
N ALA A 51 -1.42 -5.29 -5.92
CA ALA A 51 -1.58 -6.34 -4.94
C ALA A 51 -1.61 -5.69 -3.54
N PRO A 52 -2.75 -5.09 -3.14
CA PRO A 52 -2.91 -4.56 -1.80
C PRO A 52 -2.94 -5.71 -0.78
N ALA A 53 -2.20 -5.56 0.31
CA ALA A 53 -2.19 -6.53 1.40
C ALA A 53 -1.88 -5.82 2.72
N LEU A 54 -2.49 -6.31 3.80
CA LEU A 54 -2.31 -5.78 5.15
C LEU A 54 -2.08 -6.96 6.10
N THR A 55 -1.03 -6.87 6.89
CA THR A 55 -0.76 -7.81 7.97
C THR A 55 -0.96 -7.09 9.30
N VAL A 56 -1.66 -7.72 10.24
CA VAL A 56 -1.85 -7.19 11.59
C VAL A 56 -1.40 -8.23 12.61
N THR A 57 -0.58 -7.81 13.57
CA THR A 57 -0.16 -8.64 14.70
C THR A 57 -0.56 -7.99 16.01
N LYS A 58 -0.84 -8.83 17.03
CA LYS A 58 -1.13 -8.40 18.39
C LYS A 58 -0.27 -9.21 19.35
N ALA A 59 0.57 -8.53 20.10
CA ALA A 59 1.42 -9.13 21.13
C ALA A 59 0.97 -8.66 22.51
N VAL A 60 1.24 -9.48 23.53
CA VAL A 60 0.96 -9.15 24.93
C VAL A 60 2.22 -9.32 25.77
N ALA A 61 2.47 -8.35 26.64
CA ALA A 61 3.42 -8.43 27.74
C ALA A 61 2.67 -8.25 29.06
N HIS A 62 3.23 -8.77 30.15
CA HIS A 62 2.69 -8.53 31.49
C HIS A 62 3.76 -7.89 32.38
N THR A 63 3.30 -7.09 33.34
CA THR A 63 4.10 -6.58 34.45
C THR A 63 3.56 -7.19 35.72
N ASP A 64 4.35 -8.08 36.31
CA ASP A 64 4.11 -8.71 37.60
C ASP A 64 4.35 -7.67 38.70
N ALA A 65 3.27 -7.28 39.37
CA ALA A 65 3.27 -6.18 40.33
C ALA A 65 3.73 -6.63 41.74
N ASP A 66 3.53 -7.90 42.09
CA ASP A 66 3.89 -8.45 43.40
C ASP A 66 5.12 -9.38 43.37
N SER A 67 5.67 -9.61 42.18
CA SER A 67 6.86 -10.44 41.93
C SER A 67 6.70 -11.91 42.34
N ASP A 68 5.48 -12.44 42.28
CA ASP A 68 5.18 -13.83 42.62
C ASP A 68 5.43 -14.82 41.46
N GLY A 69 5.70 -14.31 40.25
CA GLY A 69 5.99 -15.09 39.05
C GLY A 69 4.74 -15.65 38.34
N VAL A 70 3.54 -15.21 38.72
CA VAL A 70 2.25 -15.64 38.18
C VAL A 70 1.47 -14.43 37.71
N VAL A 71 0.80 -14.52 36.55
CA VAL A 71 -0.10 -13.46 36.11
C VAL A 71 -1.33 -13.44 37.01
N SER A 72 -1.41 -12.46 37.91
CA SER A 72 -2.35 -12.46 39.02
C SER A 72 -3.03 -11.09 39.24
N LEU A 73 -3.78 -10.98 40.35
CA LEU A 73 -4.55 -9.78 40.65
C LEU A 73 -3.62 -8.61 40.99
N GLY A 74 -3.69 -7.54 40.20
CA GLY A 74 -2.86 -6.35 40.38
C GLY A 74 -1.85 -6.16 39.26
N ASP A 75 -1.62 -7.20 38.45
CA ASP A 75 -0.75 -7.14 37.29
C ASP A 75 -1.32 -6.31 36.16
N THR A 76 -0.41 -5.82 35.31
CA THR A 76 -0.76 -5.06 34.11
C THR A 76 -0.47 -5.87 32.86
N LEU A 77 -1.44 -5.92 31.94
CA LEU A 77 -1.24 -6.46 30.59
C LEU A 77 -1.08 -5.31 29.60
N THR A 78 0.03 -5.32 28.87
CA THR A 78 0.32 -4.35 27.82
C THR A 78 0.18 -5.03 26.47
N TYR A 79 -0.72 -4.53 25.63
CA TYR A 79 -0.93 -5.03 24.28
C TYR A 79 -0.29 -4.10 23.25
N THR A 80 0.45 -4.68 22.30
CA THR A 80 1.02 -3.97 21.17
C THR A 80 0.38 -4.50 19.89
N ILE A 81 -0.28 -3.61 19.14
CA ILE A 81 -0.85 -3.94 17.83
C ILE A 81 0.03 -3.29 16.76
N THR A 82 0.48 -4.08 15.78
CA THR A 82 1.25 -3.59 14.63
C THR A 82 0.50 -3.89 13.36
N ALA A 83 0.25 -2.86 12.55
CA ALA A 83 -0.34 -2.98 11.22
C ALA A 83 0.72 -2.63 10.16
N GLU A 84 0.91 -3.50 9.19
CA GLU A 84 1.94 -3.39 8.16
C GLU A 84 1.30 -3.53 6.77
N ASN A 85 1.55 -2.57 5.89
CA ASN A 85 1.24 -2.71 4.47
C ASN A 85 2.22 -3.71 3.85
N SER A 86 1.79 -4.97 3.74
CA SER A 86 2.56 -6.06 3.16
C SER A 86 2.35 -6.19 1.65
N GLY A 87 1.59 -5.28 1.05
CA GLY A 87 1.32 -5.21 -0.39
C GLY A 87 2.23 -4.24 -1.14
N ASN A 88 1.93 -4.03 -2.42
CA ASN A 88 2.68 -3.11 -3.30
C ASN A 88 1.95 -1.79 -3.59
N THR A 89 0.76 -1.60 -3.01
CA THR A 89 -0.09 -0.41 -3.23
C THR A 89 -0.18 0.38 -1.94
N THR A 90 -0.14 1.70 -2.01
CA THR A 90 -0.33 2.55 -0.84
C THR A 90 -1.73 2.37 -0.26
N LEU A 91 -1.82 2.03 1.03
CA LEU A 91 -3.08 1.91 1.76
C LEU A 91 -3.38 3.22 2.49
N THR A 92 -4.64 3.67 2.40
CA THR A 92 -5.13 4.87 3.10
C THR A 92 -6.41 4.55 3.87
N GLY A 93 -6.79 5.41 4.83
CA GLY A 93 -8.04 5.22 5.58
C GLY A 93 -8.02 4.04 6.55
N LEU A 94 -6.85 3.70 7.10
CA LEU A 94 -6.73 2.64 8.08
C LEU A 94 -7.58 2.95 9.32
N THR A 95 -8.47 2.03 9.68
CA THR A 95 -9.22 2.05 10.93
C THR A 95 -8.85 0.82 11.74
N LEU A 96 -8.52 1.02 13.01
CA LEU A 96 -8.23 -0.06 13.95
C LEU A 96 -9.35 -0.12 14.98
N SER A 97 -9.96 -1.30 15.12
CA SER A 97 -10.90 -1.60 16.19
C SER A 97 -10.37 -2.81 16.95
N ASP A 98 -10.25 -2.68 18.27
CA ASP A 98 -9.87 -3.76 19.15
C ASP A 98 -10.99 -3.99 20.17
N ASP A 99 -11.61 -5.17 20.10
CA ASP A 99 -12.67 -5.54 21.02
C ASP A 99 -12.08 -6.11 22.31
N PHE A 100 -11.74 -5.23 23.24
CA PHE A 100 -11.12 -5.61 24.51
C PHE A 100 -12.20 -5.94 25.53
N GLN A 101 -12.30 -7.21 25.93
CA GLN A 101 -13.36 -7.69 26.82
C GLN A 101 -12.86 -8.72 27.83
N ARG A 102 -13.59 -8.86 28.94
CA ARG A 102 -13.44 -10.02 29.84
C ARG A 102 -14.10 -11.25 29.24
N SER A 103 -13.72 -12.41 29.76
CA SER A 103 -14.54 -13.62 29.62
C SER A 103 -15.97 -13.33 30.10
N GLY A 104 -16.96 -13.60 29.25
CA GLY A 104 -18.37 -13.26 29.48
C GLY A 104 -18.86 -11.98 28.78
N GLY A 105 -18.01 -11.30 28.00
CA GLY A 105 -18.45 -10.25 27.07
C GLY A 105 -18.49 -8.83 27.64
N THR A 106 -18.06 -8.64 28.88
CA THR A 106 -17.99 -7.31 29.49
C THR A 106 -16.81 -6.54 28.90
N ALA A 107 -17.10 -5.45 28.19
CA ALA A 107 -16.10 -4.57 27.62
C ALA A 107 -15.13 -4.01 28.68
N LEU A 108 -13.86 -3.96 28.31
CA LEU A 108 -12.75 -3.39 29.05
C LEU A 108 -12.31 -2.10 28.35
N THR A 109 -11.93 -1.11 29.14
CA THR A 109 -11.34 0.11 28.63
C THR A 109 -9.82 -0.01 28.70
N ALA A 110 -9.15 0.18 27.58
CA ALA A 110 -7.70 0.37 27.52
C ALA A 110 -7.38 1.84 27.24
N THR A 111 -6.28 2.33 27.78
CA THR A 111 -5.67 3.58 27.32
C THR A 111 -4.83 3.29 26.09
N LEU A 112 -5.25 3.81 24.93
CA LEU A 112 -4.44 3.79 23.72
C LEU A 112 -3.42 4.93 23.79
N SER A 113 -2.14 4.57 23.77
CA SER A 113 -1.05 5.53 23.53
C SER A 113 -0.59 5.32 22.10
N VAL A 114 -0.75 6.35 21.25
CA VAL A 114 -0.25 6.42 19.87
C VAL A 114 1.10 7.13 19.82
#